data_AF-A0A7V6MWU8-F1
#
_entry.id   AF-A0A7V6MWU8-F1
#
_cell.length_a   1.000
_cell.length_b   1.000
_cell.length_c   1.000
_cell.angle_alpha   90.00
_cell.angle_beta   90.00
_cell.angle_gamma   90.00
#
_symmetry.space_group_name_H-M   'P 1'
#
loop_
_entity.id
_entity.type
_entity.pdbx_description
1 polymer ?
#
loop_
_entity_poly.entity_id
_entity_poly.type
_entity_poly.pdbx_seq_one_letter_code
_entity_poly.pdbx_strand_id
1 'polypeptide(L)'
;MKIELDNKVISNNFGASKAQREKSFSQILKDALESVNTYQKEYESLLNRQLLGDEIDLHNVVIASEKARASLELTLQIRNKAMEAYQEIMRMQI
;
A
#
# COMPACT_ATOMS: atom_id res chain seq x y z
N MET A 1 -60.75 -2.64 -25.71
CA MET A 1 -59.58 -1.85 -25.24
C MET A 1 -58.48 -2.89 -24.96
N LYS A 2 -57.68 -3.25 -25.98
CA LYS A 2 -56.30 -2.79 -26.26
C LYS A 2 -55.30 -3.04 -25.10
N ILE A 3 -54.37 -3.99 -25.34
CA ILE A 3 -52.88 -4.01 -25.16
C ILE A 3 -52.34 -3.10 -24.02
N GLU A 4 -51.49 -3.53 -23.07
CA GLU A 4 -50.06 -3.87 -23.24
C GLU A 4 -49.45 -4.56 -22.00
N LEU A 5 -48.38 -5.31 -22.28
CA LEU A 5 -47.48 -5.94 -21.32
C LEU A 5 -46.80 -4.87 -20.45
N ASP A 6 -46.69 -5.10 -19.14
CA ASP A 6 -45.61 -4.48 -18.38
C ASP A 6 -44.78 -5.53 -17.65
N ASN A 7 -43.53 -5.54 -18.06
CA ASN A 7 -42.44 -6.41 -17.67
C ASN A 7 -42.06 -6.08 -16.23
N LYS A 8 -42.60 -6.83 -15.27
CA LYS A 8 -42.14 -6.79 -13.89
C LYS A 8 -40.74 -7.40 -13.82
N VAL A 9 -39.77 -6.52 -14.05
CA VAL A 9 -38.32 -6.69 -13.92
C VAL A 9 -38.01 -7.67 -12.78
N ILE A 10 -37.32 -8.74 -13.15
CA ILE A 10 -36.72 -9.72 -12.26
C ILE A 10 -35.69 -8.98 -11.40
N SER A 11 -36.09 -8.54 -10.21
CA SER A 11 -35.16 -8.19 -9.14
C SER A 11 -34.91 -9.46 -8.32
N ASN A 12 -33.96 -10.26 -8.79
CA ASN A 12 -33.43 -11.37 -8.03
C ASN A 12 -32.55 -10.83 -6.91
N ASN A 13 -33.18 -10.63 -5.76
CA ASN A 13 -32.52 -10.45 -4.47
C ASN A 13 -31.87 -11.79 -4.05
N PHE A 14 -30.71 -12.10 -4.61
CA PHE A 14 -29.84 -13.16 -4.09
C PHE A 14 -28.78 -12.56 -3.17
N GLY A 15 -29.07 -12.65 -1.87
CA GLY A 15 -28.08 -13.10 -0.90
C GLY A 15 -26.96 -12.14 -0.57
N ALA A 16 -27.27 -11.24 0.37
CA ALA A 16 -26.30 -10.73 1.33
C ALA A 16 -25.52 -11.90 1.98
N SER A 17 -24.20 -11.92 1.84
CA SER A 17 -23.22 -12.29 2.88
C SER A 17 -21.82 -12.50 2.27
N LYS A 18 -21.12 -11.41 1.92
CA LYS A 18 -19.64 -11.28 1.93
C LYS A 18 -19.17 -9.81 1.96
N ALA A 19 -20.04 -8.87 2.32
CA ALA A 19 -19.70 -7.44 2.40
C ALA A 19 -19.33 -7.00 3.84
N GLN A 20 -18.79 -7.91 4.64
CA GLN A 20 -18.18 -7.57 5.93
C GLN A 20 -16.81 -8.24 6.01
N ARG A 21 -15.77 -7.40 6.10
CA ARG A 21 -14.40 -7.68 6.59
C ARG A 21 -13.25 -7.91 5.60
N GLU A 22 -13.22 -7.19 4.49
CA GLU A 22 -11.91 -6.77 3.97
C GLU A 22 -11.99 -5.26 3.75
N LYS A 23 -11.16 -4.50 4.48
CA LYS A 23 -10.96 -3.09 4.16
C LYS A 23 -10.59 -3.05 2.67
N SER A 24 -11.40 -2.35 1.86
CA SER A 24 -11.09 -2.18 0.44
C SER A 24 -9.65 -1.71 0.27
N PHE A 25 -8.93 -2.24 -0.72
CA PHE A 25 -7.54 -1.88 -1.01
C PHE A 25 -7.34 -0.35 -1.05
N SER A 26 -8.32 0.38 -1.58
CA SER A 26 -8.33 1.85 -1.60
C SER A 26 -8.30 2.49 -0.21
N GLN A 27 -8.93 1.85 0.78
CA GLN A 27 -8.91 2.30 2.17
C GLN A 27 -7.54 2.06 2.80
N ILE A 28 -6.92 0.90 2.55
CA ILE A 28 -5.57 0.58 3.03
C ILE A 28 -4.54 1.54 2.41
N LEU A 29 -4.67 1.84 1.11
CA LEU A 29 -3.81 2.79 0.42
C LEU A 29 -3.95 4.20 0.99
N LYS A 30 -5.17 4.63 1.31
CA LYS A 30 -5.42 5.94 1.93
C LYS A 30 -4.82 6.02 3.34
N ASP A 31 -5.05 5.00 4.16
CA ASP A 31 -4.51 4.91 5.52
C ASP A 31 -2.96 4.93 5.48
N ALA A 32 -2.35 4.26 4.49
CA ALA A 32 -0.90 4.26 4.29
C ALA A 32 -0.36 5.64 3.87
N LEU A 33 -1.06 6.35 2.98
CA LEU A 33 -0.67 7.69 2.52
C LEU A 33 -0.68 8.71 3.67
N GLU A 34 -1.73 8.65 4.52
CA GLU A 34 -1.84 9.50 5.71
C GLU A 34 -0.75 9.18 6.75
N SER A 35 -0.39 7.90 6.90
CA SER A 35 0.70 7.47 7.79
C SER A 35 2.06 8.00 7.33
N VAL A 36 2.37 7.93 6.03
CA VAL A 36 3.63 8.45 5.46
C VAL A 36 3.76 9.97 5.67
N ASN A 37 2.67 10.71 5.50
CA ASN A 37 2.66 12.17 5.75
C ASN A 37 2.96 12.50 7.22
N THR A 38 2.45 11.68 8.14
CA THR A 38 2.72 11.83 9.58
C THR A 38 4.19 11.55 9.90
N TYR A 39 4.75 10.47 9.35
CA TYR A 39 6.16 10.13 9.53
C TYR A 39 7.12 11.16 8.92
N GLN A 40 6.76 11.81 7.80
CA GLN A 40 7.56 12.90 7.23
C GLN A 40 7.67 14.11 8.17
N LYS A 41 6.56 14.52 8.79
CA LYS A 41 6.57 15.63 9.76
C LYS A 41 7.38 15.31 11.01
N GLU A 42 7.30 14.06 11.48
CA GLU A 42 8.10 13.60 12.61
C GLU A 42 9.59 13.55 12.26
N TYR A 43 9.93 13.09 11.05
CA TYR A 43 11.29 13.10 10.54
C TYR A 43 11.86 14.52 10.42
N GLU A 44 11.11 15.49 9.91
CA GLU A 44 11.57 16.89 9.85
C GLU A 44 11.85 17.46 11.25
N SER A 45 11.05 17.10 12.25
CA SER A 45 11.27 17.47 13.65
C SER A 45 12.52 16.82 14.24
N LEU A 46 12.73 15.53 13.97
CA LEU A 46 13.91 14.78 14.41
C LEU A 46 15.18 15.21 13.68
N LEU A 47 15.10 15.55 12.40
CA LEU A 47 16.21 16.07 11.60
C LEU A 47 16.65 17.44 12.12
N ASN A 48 15.69 18.34 12.43
CA ASN A 48 16.01 19.60 13.10
C ASN A 48 16.68 19.39 14.46
N ARG A 49 16.31 18.34 15.19
CA ARG A 49 16.99 17.91 16.43
C ARG A 49 18.38 17.30 16.19
N GLN A 50 18.58 16.57 15.10
CA GLN A 50 19.85 15.92 14.76
C GLN A 50 20.90 16.91 14.24
N LEU A 51 20.49 17.96 13.52
CA LEU A 51 21.35 19.04 13.06
C LEU A 51 21.98 19.85 14.21
N LEU A 52 21.49 19.69 15.46
CA LEU A 52 22.08 20.26 16.67
C LEU A 52 23.34 19.53 17.17
N GLY A 53 23.78 18.46 16.49
CA GLY A 53 25.18 18.02 16.49
C GLY A 53 25.61 17.08 17.61
N ASP A 54 25.18 15.82 17.57
CA ASP A 54 25.75 14.74 18.41
C ASP A 54 26.65 13.80 17.60
N GLU A 55 27.80 13.49 18.20
CA GLU A 55 29.00 12.86 17.67
C GLU A 55 28.74 11.51 16.94
N ILE A 56 29.22 11.39 15.68
CA ILE A 56 29.13 10.13 14.91
C ILE A 56 30.50 9.45 14.90
N ASP A 57 30.60 8.37 15.66
CA ASP A 57 31.71 7.42 15.69
C ASP A 57 31.85 6.71 14.33
N LEU A 58 33.05 6.70 13.74
CA LEU A 58 33.37 6.22 12.38
C LEU A 58 32.87 4.78 12.10
N HIS A 59 32.74 3.96 13.14
CA HIS A 59 32.23 2.60 13.06
C HIS A 59 30.77 2.52 12.57
N ASN A 60 29.96 3.52 12.93
CA ASN A 60 28.56 3.59 12.53
C ASN A 60 28.37 3.83 11.04
N VAL A 61 29.34 4.49 10.37
CA VAL A 61 29.28 4.76 8.93
C VAL A 61 29.41 3.47 8.12
N VAL A 62 30.34 2.58 8.51
CA VAL A 62 30.55 1.30 7.82
C VAL A 62 29.34 0.37 8.04
N ILE A 63 28.84 0.29 9.28
CA ILE A 63 27.63 -0.50 9.59
C ILE A 63 26.41 0.03 8.83
N ALA A 64 26.25 1.36 8.77
CA ALA A 64 25.18 1.98 8.00
C ALA A 64 25.29 1.66 6.50
N SER A 65 26.51 1.64 5.95
CA SER A 65 26.74 1.31 4.54
C SER A 65 26.38 -0.14 4.21
N GLU A 66 26.76 -1.10 5.06
CA GLU A 66 26.39 -2.52 4.88
C GLU A 66 24.88 -2.74 5.04
N LYS A 67 24.27 -2.08 6.03
CA LYS A 67 22.82 -2.11 6.21
C LYS A 67 22.07 -1.51 5.02
N ALA A 68 22.57 -0.42 4.44
CA ALA A 68 21.99 0.21 3.26
C ALA A 68 22.08 -0.72 2.04
N ARG A 69 23.24 -1.36 1.84
CA ARG A 69 23.44 -2.34 0.76
C ARG A 69 22.47 -3.51 0.87
N ALA A 70 22.35 -4.13 2.04
CA ALA A 70 21.43 -5.24 2.26
C ALA A 70 19.95 -4.83 2.06
N SER A 71 19.59 -3.63 2.53
CA SER A 71 18.22 -3.09 2.36
C SER A 71 17.87 -2.80 0.90
N LEU A 72 18.85 -2.30 0.12
CA LEU A 72 18.69 -2.07 -1.31
C LEU A 72 18.46 -3.38 -2.06
N GLU A 73 19.24 -4.41 -1.76
CA GLU A 73 19.08 -5.73 -2.37
C GLU A 73 17.69 -6.31 -2.08
N LEU A 74 17.24 -6.24 -0.83
CA LEU A 74 15.90 -6.65 -0.44
C LEU A 74 14.82 -5.86 -1.19
N THR A 75 15.00 -4.55 -1.36
CA THR A 75 14.07 -3.69 -2.08
C THR A 75 13.98 -4.08 -3.56
N LEU A 76 15.10 -4.43 -4.19
CA LEU A 76 15.10 -4.92 -5.58
C LEU A 76 14.32 -6.24 -5.69
N GLN A 77 14.47 -7.15 -4.74
CA GLN A 77 13.72 -8.40 -4.70
C GLN A 77 12.21 -8.15 -4.53
N ILE A 78 11.83 -7.27 -3.61
CA ILE A 78 10.43 -6.87 -3.41
C ILE A 78 9.86 -6.21 -4.66
N ARG A 79 10.61 -5.30 -5.31
CA ARG A 79 10.21 -4.67 -6.58
C ARG A 79 9.92 -5.71 -7.66
N ASN A 80 10.82 -6.67 -7.81
CA ASN A 80 10.67 -7.72 -8.81
C ASN A 80 9.45 -8.60 -8.51
N LYS A 81 9.23 -8.98 -7.25
CA LYS A 81 8.04 -9.76 -6.84
C LYS A 81 6.73 -8.98 -6.97
N ALA A 82 6.74 -7.67 -6.70
CA ALA A 82 5.59 -6.81 -6.94
C ALA A 82 5.24 -6.70 -8.43
N MET A 83 6.26 -6.59 -9.30
CA MET A 83 6.08 -6.63 -10.76
C MET A 83 5.51 -7.97 -11.23
N GLU A 84 6.04 -9.10 -10.73
CA GLU A 84 5.52 -10.43 -11.04
C GLU A 84 4.06 -10.59 -10.57
N ALA A 85 3.73 -10.15 -9.36
CA ALA A 85 2.37 -10.20 -8.82
C ALA A 85 1.41 -9.33 -9.65
N TYR A 86 1.84 -8.15 -10.09
CA TYR A 86 1.06 -7.30 -10.99
C TYR A 86 0.81 -7.98 -12.34
N GLN A 87 1.84 -8.59 -12.93
CA GLN A 87 1.70 -9.35 -14.17
C GLN A 87 0.77 -10.55 -14.00
N GLU A 88 0.82 -11.23 -12.86
CA GLU A 88 -0.04 -12.39 -12.58
C GLU A 88 -1.51 -12.00 -12.44
N ILE A 89 -1.79 -10.90 -11.73
CA ILE A 89 -3.16 -10.35 -11.62
C ILE A 89 -3.70 -9.98 -13.01
N MET A 90 -2.87 -9.39 -13.88
CA MET A 90 -3.25 -9.08 -15.26
C MET A 90 -3.53 -10.34 -16.10
N ARG A 91 -2.77 -11.42 -15.87
CA ARG A 91 -3.00 -12.72 -16.52
C ARG A 91 -4.27 -13.43 -16.01
N MET A 92 -4.72 -13.15 -14.79
CA MET A 92 -5.98 -13.69 -14.26
C MET A 92 -7.23 -12.96 -14.77
N GLN A 93 -7.10 -11.75 -15.31
CA GLN A 93 -8.24 -10.91 -15.73
C GLN A 93 -8.61 -11.05 -17.22
N ILE A 94 -7.91 -11.89 -18.00
CA ILE A 94 -8.28 -12.27 -19.36
C ILE A 94 -9.02 -13.60 -19.42
#